data_AF-A0A258HIW6-F1
#
_entry.id   AF-A0A258HIW6-F1
#
_cell.length_a   1.000
_cell.length_b   1.000
_cell.length_c   1.000
_cell.angle_alpha   90.00
_cell.angle_beta   90.00
_cell.angle_gamma   90.00
#
_symmetry.space_group_name_H-M   'P 1'
#
loop_
_entity.id
_entity.type
_entity.pdbx_description
1 polymer ?
#
loop_
_entity_poly.entity_id
_entity_poly.type
_entity_poly.pdbx_seq_one_letter_code
_entity_poly.pdbx_strand_id
1 'polypeptide(L)'
;MVKALNDLQPDSGDLINDAYEAAIDFGAHPNPRSIFPHVRAGDKDDYYVVRLITLYSTDQFEAKRALLAAVEYGIAIAIVGIRAKATASQELADKLNGVIDLRDSLEAEIRMMAAG
;
A
#
# COMPACT_ATOMS: atom_id res chain seq x y z
N MET A 1 9.23 -3.14 21.86
CA MET A 1 7.97 -2.61 21.29
C MET A 1 7.01 -3.75 20.95
N VAL A 2 7.42 -4.72 20.12
CA VAL A 2 6.67 -5.95 19.79
C VAL A 2 6.05 -6.64 21.02
N LYS A 3 6.89 -7.00 22.02
CA LYS A 3 6.41 -7.65 23.25
C LYS A 3 5.30 -6.88 23.97
N ALA A 4 5.43 -5.55 24.10
CA ALA A 4 4.44 -4.72 24.80
C ALA A 4 3.09 -4.65 24.05
N LEU A 5 3.12 -4.68 22.71
CA LEU A 5 1.93 -4.73 21.87
C LEU A 5 1.26 -6.10 21.93
N ASN A 6 2.04 -7.18 21.94
CA ASN A 6 1.53 -8.55 22.12
C ASN A 6 0.95 -8.78 23.52
N ASP A 7 1.53 -8.16 24.56
CA ASP A 7 1.02 -8.20 25.93
C ASP A 7 -0.35 -7.49 26.04
N LEU A 8 -0.63 -6.49 25.19
CA LEU A 8 -1.92 -5.77 25.10
C LEU A 8 -2.94 -6.50 24.22
N GLN A 9 -2.51 -6.97 23.05
CA GLN A 9 -3.32 -7.77 22.14
C GLN A 9 -2.41 -8.78 21.42
N PRO A 10 -2.63 -10.09 21.62
CA PRO A 10 -1.80 -11.13 21.03
C PRO A 10 -1.58 -10.93 19.52
N ASP A 11 -0.37 -11.25 19.07
CA ASP A 11 0.10 -11.26 17.67
C ASP A 11 0.10 -9.90 16.95
N SER A 12 -0.29 -8.80 17.61
CA SER A 12 -0.37 -7.49 16.96
C SER A 12 0.98 -6.82 16.80
N GLY A 13 1.90 -7.06 17.73
CA GLY A 13 3.29 -6.61 17.65
C GLY A 13 4.06 -7.28 16.52
N ASP A 14 3.86 -8.58 16.31
CA ASP A 14 4.54 -9.33 15.24
C ASP A 14 4.02 -8.90 13.87
N LEU A 15 2.70 -8.78 13.71
CA LEU A 15 2.07 -8.27 12.48
C LEU A 15 2.60 -6.89 12.06
N ILE A 16 2.74 -5.97 13.02
CA ILE A 16 3.26 -4.61 12.76
C ILE A 16 4.73 -4.65 12.36
N ASN A 17 5.52 -5.52 13.01
CA ASN A 17 6.94 -5.66 12.72
C ASN A 17 7.17 -6.25 11.32
N ASP A 18 6.45 -7.30 10.96
CA ASP A 18 6.55 -7.94 9.65
C ASP A 18 6.14 -7.00 8.52
N ALA A 19 5.08 -6.20 8.72
CA ALA A 19 4.67 -5.18 7.76
C ALA A 19 5.72 -4.07 7.60
N TYR A 20 6.40 -3.68 8.69
CA TYR A 20 7.46 -2.68 8.66
C TYR A 20 8.70 -3.17 7.89
N GLU A 21 9.17 -4.38 8.18
CA GLU A 21 10.31 -4.98 7.48
C GLU A 21 10.01 -5.20 5.99
N ALA A 22 8.81 -5.69 5.66
CA ALA A 22 8.39 -5.81 4.27
C ALA A 22 8.39 -4.45 3.54
N ALA A 23 7.96 -3.37 4.18
CA ALA A 23 7.98 -2.04 3.58
C ALA A 23 9.41 -1.55 3.25
N ILE A 24 10.41 -1.94 4.04
CA ILE A 24 11.82 -1.68 3.76
C ILE A 24 12.27 -2.45 2.51
N ASP A 25 11.98 -3.75 2.45
CA ASP A 25 12.35 -4.63 1.32
C ASP A 25 11.72 -4.19 -0.01
N PHE A 26 10.50 -3.67 0.03
CA PHE A 26 9.78 -3.16 -1.15
C PHE A 26 10.04 -1.67 -1.46
N GLY A 27 11.01 -1.04 -0.78
CA GLY A 27 11.50 0.29 -1.13
C GLY A 27 10.61 1.45 -0.70
N ALA A 28 9.75 1.26 0.30
CA ALA A 28 8.86 2.30 0.84
C ALA A 28 9.60 3.43 1.58
N HIS A 29 10.93 3.45 1.58
CA HIS A 29 11.67 4.65 1.95
C HIS A 29 11.56 5.65 0.79
N PRO A 30 10.85 6.79 0.93
CA PRO A 30 10.89 7.82 -0.09
C PRO A 30 12.34 8.30 -0.17
N ASN A 31 13.07 7.86 -1.20
CA ASN A 31 14.40 8.33 -1.49
C ASN A 31 14.23 9.50 -2.46
N PRO A 32 14.46 10.74 -2.05
CA PRO A 32 14.32 11.87 -2.97
C PRO A 32 15.23 11.71 -4.21
N ARG A 33 16.34 10.96 -4.09
CA ARG A 33 17.21 10.61 -5.22
C ARG A 33 16.61 9.61 -6.22
N SER A 34 15.56 8.86 -5.88
CA SER A 34 14.86 7.99 -6.83
C SER A 34 13.71 8.69 -7.55
N ILE A 35 13.15 9.74 -6.96
CA ILE A 35 12.01 10.48 -7.52
C ILE A 35 12.47 11.67 -8.37
N PHE A 36 13.38 12.51 -7.85
CA PHE A 36 13.77 13.75 -8.54
C PHE A 36 14.37 13.57 -9.94
N PRO A 37 15.19 12.54 -10.23
CA PRO A 37 15.71 12.33 -11.58
C PRO A 37 14.61 12.01 -12.62
N HIS A 38 13.45 11.56 -12.16
CA HIS A 38 12.32 11.12 -12.97
C HIS A 38 11.24 12.19 -13.11
N VAL A 39 11.33 13.29 -12.36
CA VAL A 39 10.46 14.44 -12.53
C VAL A 39 10.99 15.34 -13.65
N ARG A 40 10.12 15.71 -14.59
CA ARG A 40 10.34 16.76 -15.58
C ARG A 40 9.29 17.83 -15.37
N ALA A 41 9.72 19.00 -14.92
CA ALA A 41 8.87 20.18 -14.87
C ALA A 41 9.05 21.00 -16.16
N GLY A 42 7.98 21.59 -16.66
CA GLY A 42 8.02 22.56 -17.74
C GLY A 42 6.74 23.38 -17.79
N ASP A 43 6.83 24.55 -18.39
CA ASP A 43 5.69 25.43 -18.59
C ASP A 43 4.91 25.00 -19.84
N LYS A 44 3.57 24.97 -19.72
CA LYS A 44 2.69 24.81 -20.87
C LYS A 44 1.55 25.82 -20.76
N ASP A 45 1.51 26.74 -21.71
CA ASP A 45 0.56 27.85 -21.75
C ASP A 45 0.60 28.63 -20.41
N ASP A 46 -0.50 28.63 -19.64
CA ASP A 46 -0.63 29.35 -18.36
C ASP A 46 -0.42 28.47 -17.12
N TYR A 47 0.08 27.22 -17.27
CA TYR A 47 0.21 26.27 -16.16
C TYR A 47 1.58 25.59 -16.11
N TYR A 48 2.02 25.30 -14.88
CA TYR A 48 3.17 24.43 -14.62
C TYR A 48 2.76 22.96 -14.82
N VAL A 49 3.45 22.26 -15.71
CA VAL A 49 3.28 20.82 -15.94
C VAL A 49 4.43 20.08 -15.29
N VAL A 50 4.09 19.19 -14.36
CA VAL A 50 5.03 18.25 -13.74
C VAL A 50 4.74 16.86 -14.29
N ARG A 51 5.68 16.31 -15.06
CA ARG A 51 5.63 14.93 -15.56
C ARG A 51 6.54 14.06 -14.71
N LEU A 52 5.96 13.11 -14.01
CA LEU A 52 6.70 12.01 -13.40
C LEU A 52 6.89 10.93 -14.46
N ILE A 53 8.11 10.76 -14.96
CA ILE A 53 8.49 9.69 -15.87
C ILE A 53 8.65 8.42 -15.04
N THR A 54 7.59 7.64 -14.95
CA THR A 54 7.68 6.30 -14.38
C THR A 54 8.41 5.39 -15.37
N LEU A 55 9.30 4.53 -14.87
CA LEU A 55 9.94 3.47 -15.67
C LEU A 55 8.92 2.50 -16.28
N TYR A 56 7.71 2.48 -15.72
CA TYR A 56 6.63 1.58 -16.07
C TYR A 56 5.45 2.35 -16.67
N SER A 57 4.96 1.93 -17.84
CA SER A 57 3.67 2.40 -18.37
C SER A 57 2.53 1.89 -17.50
N THR A 58 1.35 2.50 -17.62
CA THR A 58 0.13 2.11 -16.88
C THR A 58 -0.27 0.65 -17.08
N ASP A 59 0.24 0.02 -18.14
CA ASP A 59 -0.10 -1.34 -18.53
C ASP A 59 0.91 -2.36 -17.98
N GLN A 60 2.05 -1.90 -17.46
CA GLN A 60 3.10 -2.75 -16.92
C GLN A 60 2.62 -3.44 -15.66
N PHE A 61 2.80 -4.76 -15.64
CA PHE A 61 2.47 -5.62 -14.51
C PHE A 61 3.06 -5.11 -13.19
N GLU A 62 4.34 -4.69 -13.19
CA GLU A 62 5.01 -4.21 -11.98
C GLU A 62 4.41 -2.93 -11.41
N ALA A 63 3.92 -2.01 -12.25
CA ALA A 63 3.24 -0.80 -11.76
C ALA A 63 1.91 -1.15 -11.09
N LYS A 64 1.13 -2.04 -11.71
CA LYS A 64 -0.15 -2.52 -11.14
C LYS A 64 0.08 -3.31 -9.85
N ARG A 65 1.10 -4.15 -9.80
CA ARG A 65 1.52 -4.91 -8.62
C ARG A 65 1.94 -4.00 -7.46
N ALA A 66 2.71 -2.94 -7.75
CA ALA A 66 3.10 -1.97 -6.73
C ALA A 66 1.90 -1.19 -6.17
N LEU A 67 0.93 -0.82 -7.01
CA LEU A 67 -0.30 -0.17 -6.57
C LEU A 67 -1.17 -1.11 -5.71
N LEU A 68 -1.26 -2.39 -6.08
CA LEU A 68 -1.94 -3.41 -5.28
C LEU A 68 -1.28 -3.56 -3.90
N ALA A 69 0.05 -3.62 -3.84
CA ALA A 69 0.78 -3.69 -2.58
C ALA A 69 0.46 -2.46 -1.68
N ALA A 70 0.34 -1.26 -2.25
CA ALA A 70 -0.05 -0.08 -1.48
C ALA A 70 -1.45 -0.20 -0.85
N VAL A 71 -2.40 -0.82 -1.55
CA VAL A 71 -3.74 -1.13 -1.02
C VAL A 71 -3.65 -2.11 0.14
N GLU A 72 -2.83 -3.17 0.01
CA GLU A 72 -2.61 -4.17 1.06
C GLU A 72 -2.03 -3.56 2.34
N TYR A 73 -1.06 -2.65 2.21
CA TYR A 73 -0.54 -1.90 3.35
C TYR A 73 -1.61 -0.99 3.98
N GLY A 74 -2.45 -0.35 3.18
CA GLY A 74 -3.58 0.44 3.67
C GLY A 74 -4.56 -0.40 4.51
N ILE A 75 -4.86 -1.62 4.06
CA ILE A 75 -5.67 -2.60 4.79
C ILE A 75 -4.98 -3.00 6.10
N ALA A 76 -3.67 -3.29 6.07
CA ALA A 76 -2.91 -3.64 7.27
C ALA A 76 -2.94 -2.51 8.32
N ILE A 77 -2.76 -1.25 7.89
CA ILE A 77 -2.88 -0.08 8.75
C ILE A 77 -4.29 0.05 9.34
N ALA A 78 -5.33 -0.18 8.52
CA ALA A 78 -6.71 -0.15 8.99
C ALA A 78 -6.97 -1.24 10.04
N ILE A 79 -6.48 -2.47 9.84
CA ILE A 79 -6.58 -3.57 10.82
C ILE A 79 -5.93 -3.17 12.14
N VAL A 80 -4.71 -2.63 12.10
CA VAL A 80 -4.01 -2.17 13.31
C VAL A 80 -4.81 -1.07 14.01
N GLY A 81 -5.32 -0.10 13.25
CA GLY A 81 -6.17 0.98 13.79
C GLY A 81 -7.45 0.48 14.44
N ILE A 82 -8.06 -0.59 13.89
CA ILE A 82 -9.24 -1.23 14.46
C ILE A 82 -8.90 -1.97 15.75
N ARG A 83 -7.81 -2.75 15.75
CA ARG A 83 -7.33 -3.48 16.93
C ARG A 83 -6.94 -2.55 18.08
N ALA A 84 -6.46 -1.35 17.78
CA ALA A 84 -6.14 -0.35 18.79
C ALA A 84 -7.37 0.24 19.50
N LYS A 85 -8.60 -0.01 19.02
CA LYS A 85 -9.83 0.47 19.65
C LYS A 85 -10.31 -0.52 20.71
N ALA A 86 -10.74 0.00 21.86
CA ALA A 86 -11.35 -0.81 22.93
C ALA A 86 -12.60 -1.58 22.47
N THR A 87 -13.31 -1.04 21.47
CA THR A 87 -14.42 -1.71 20.77
C THR A 87 -14.40 -1.36 19.28
N ALA A 88 -14.50 -2.37 18.43
CA ALA A 88 -14.75 -2.25 17.00
C ALA A 88 -16.24 -2.53 16.73
N SER A 89 -16.90 -1.69 15.93
CA SER A 89 -18.27 -1.96 15.49
C SER A 89 -18.27 -2.98 14.37
N GLN A 90 -19.32 -3.81 14.30
CA GLN A 90 -19.51 -4.77 13.22
C GLN A 90 -19.52 -4.08 11.85
N GLU A 91 -20.14 -2.91 11.75
CA GLU A 91 -20.14 -2.09 10.53
C GLU A 91 -18.72 -1.78 10.01
N LEU A 92 -17.78 -1.53 10.92
CA LEU A 92 -16.39 -1.23 10.56
C LEU A 92 -15.67 -2.49 10.05
N ALA A 93 -15.95 -3.64 10.64
CA ALA A 93 -15.45 -4.93 10.19
C ALA A 93 -16.01 -5.29 8.81
N ASP A 94 -17.30 -5.07 8.58
CA ASP A 94 -17.96 -5.34 7.29
C ASP A 94 -17.38 -4.44 6.18
N LYS A 95 -17.14 -3.15 6.48
CA LYS A 95 -16.48 -2.22 5.55
C LYS A 95 -15.05 -2.66 5.22
N LEU A 96 -14.29 -3.11 6.22
CA LEU A 96 -12.93 -3.60 6.01
C LEU A 96 -12.92 -4.87 5.15
N ASN A 97 -13.83 -5.81 5.41
CA ASN A 97 -13.99 -7.03 4.61
C ASN A 97 -14.32 -6.68 3.15
N GLY A 98 -15.21 -5.72 2.90
CA GLY A 98 -15.49 -5.25 1.54
C GLY A 98 -14.27 -4.67 0.80
N VAL A 99 -13.34 -4.03 1.50
CA VAL A 99 -12.08 -3.55 0.91
C VAL A 99 -11.14 -4.73 0.61
N ILE A 100 -11.11 -5.75 1.47
CA ILE A 100 -10.33 -6.98 1.25
C ILE A 100 -10.85 -7.72 0.02
N ASP A 101 -12.17 -7.88 -0.12
CA ASP A 101 -12.79 -8.54 -1.28
C ASP A 101 -12.48 -7.81 -2.59
N LEU A 102 -12.48 -6.46 -2.55
CA LEU A 102 -12.07 -5.64 -3.69
C LEU A 102 -10.59 -5.85 -4.05
N ARG A 103 -9.71 -5.92 -3.04
CA ARG A 103 -8.29 -6.21 -3.23
C ARG A 103 -8.09 -7.57 -3.90
N ASP A 104 -8.78 -8.60 -3.43
CA ASP A 104 -8.69 -9.96 -3.98
C ASP A 104 -9.13 -10.00 -5.47
N SER A 105 -10.18 -9.26 -5.80
CA SER A 105 -10.65 -9.13 -7.19
C SER A 105 -9.62 -8.43 -8.08
N LEU A 106 -9.02 -7.33 -7.60
CA LEU A 106 -7.96 -6.61 -8.31
C LEU A 106 -6.71 -7.49 -8.53
N GLU A 107 -6.32 -8.26 -7.52
CA GLU A 107 -5.20 -9.18 -7.63
C GLU A 107 -5.44 -10.24 -8.73
N ALA A 108 -6.64 -10.82 -8.76
CA ALA A 108 -7.01 -11.81 -9.77
C ALA A 108 -6.93 -11.23 -11.18
N GLU A 109 -7.45 -10.01 -11.40
CA GLU A 109 -7.36 -9.31 -12.68
C GLU A 109 -5.90 -9.05 -13.09
N ILE A 110 -5.07 -8.56 -12.17
CA ILE A 110 -3.64 -8.28 -12.42
C ILE A 110 -2.88 -9.56 -12.78
N ARG A 111 -3.17 -10.68 -12.11
CA ARG A 111 -2.55 -11.98 -12.40
C ARG A 111 -2.97 -12.55 -13.76
N MET A 112 -4.25 -12.41 -14.14
CA MET A 112 -4.72 -12.83 -15.47
C MET A 112 -4.03 -12.05 -16.60
N MET A 113 -3.78 -10.75 -16.40
CA MET A 113 -3.07 -9.92 -17.37
C MET A 113 -1.58 -10.27 -17.52
N ALA A 114 -0.97 -10.94 -16.53
CA ALA A 114 0.43 -11.38 -16.61
C ALA A 114 0.60 -12.74 -17.34
N ALA A 115 -0.50 -13.45 -17.57
CA ALA A 115 -0.51 -14.78 -18.18
C ALA A 115 -0.81 -14.79 -19.69
N GLY A 116 -1.08 -13.62 -20.29
CA GLY A 116 -1.31 -13.43 -21.73
C GLY A 116 -0.17 -12.65 -22.39
#